data_AF-A0A2D8PEI7-F1
#
_entry.id   AF-A0A2D8PEI7-F1
#
_cell.length_a   1.000
_cell.length_b   1.000
_cell.length_c   1.000
_cell.angle_alpha   90.00
_cell.angle_beta   90.00
_cell.angle_gamma   90.00
#
_symmetry.space_group_name_H-M   'P 1'
#
loop_
_entity.id
_entity.type
_entity.pdbx_description
1 polymer ?
#
loop_
_entity_poly.entity_id
_entity_poly.type
_entity_poly.pdbx_seq_one_letter_code
_entity_poly.pdbx_strand_id
1 'polypeptide(L)'
;MGLRTVEQLRQARAALGWTQAKVAEAAGVSVPTIKRLENGSGNLAVRFETLNNLEAALTAQGIQFLDNGDTANGPGVALRPLHPAKPV
;
A
#
# COMPACT_ATOMS: atom_id res chain seq x y z
N MET A 1 8.25 -7.56 -5.72
CA MET A 1 7.79 -6.16 -5.70
C MET A 1 6.53 -6.12 -4.88
N GLY A 2 6.38 -5.12 -4.02
CA GLY A 2 5.47 -5.27 -2.90
C GLY A 2 5.05 -3.97 -2.25
N LEU A 3 4.24 -4.10 -1.22
CA LEU A 3 3.75 -2.97 -0.45
C LEU A 3 4.92 -2.35 0.34
N ARG A 4 5.21 -1.05 0.14
CA ARG A 4 6.35 -0.37 0.78
C ARG A 4 5.94 0.82 1.61
N THR A 5 4.92 1.58 1.17
CA THR A 5 4.55 2.83 1.83
C THR A 5 3.13 2.83 2.38
N VAL A 6 2.91 3.70 3.36
CA VAL A 6 1.58 3.97 3.91
C VAL A 6 0.64 4.51 2.83
N GLU A 7 1.16 5.31 1.90
CA GLU A 7 0.41 5.83 0.76
C GLU A 7 -0.08 4.70 -0.14
N GLN A 8 0.78 3.72 -0.46
CA GLN A 8 0.39 2.54 -1.24
C GLN A 8 -0.69 1.71 -0.53
N LEU A 9 -0.61 1.56 0.79
CA LEU A 9 -1.64 0.88 1.57
C LEU A 9 -2.99 1.62 1.47
N ARG A 10 -2.99 2.94 1.65
CA ARG A 10 -4.21 3.77 1.54
C ARG A 10 -4.78 3.75 0.11
N GLN A 11 -3.93 3.81 -0.90
CA GLN A 11 -4.32 3.73 -2.31
C GLN A 11 -4.95 2.38 -2.64
N ALA A 12 -4.32 1.28 -2.23
CA ALA A 12 -4.84 -0.07 -2.45
C ALA A 12 -6.21 -0.24 -1.77
N ARG A 13 -6.34 0.22 -0.52
CA ARG A 13 -7.63 0.20 0.20
C ARG A 13 -8.70 1.02 -0.53
N ALA A 14 -8.36 2.22 -0.99
CA ALA A 14 -9.29 3.08 -1.72
C ALA A 14 -9.71 2.47 -3.07
N ALA A 15 -8.77 1.87 -3.82
CA ALA A 15 -9.04 1.19 -5.08
C ALA A 15 -10.01 0.01 -4.92
N LEU A 16 -9.92 -0.72 -3.79
CA LEU A 16 -10.84 -1.81 -3.45
C LEU A 16 -12.16 -1.32 -2.82
N GLY A 17 -12.31 -0.03 -2.51
CA GLY A 17 -13.46 0.48 -1.75
C GLY A 17 -13.54 -0.06 -0.32
N TRP A 18 -12.42 -0.48 0.26
CA TRP A 18 -12.38 -1.16 1.56
C TRP A 18 -12.32 -0.19 2.74
N THR A 19 -12.87 -0.63 3.87
CA THR A 19 -12.66 0.01 5.18
C THR A 19 -11.33 -0.44 5.79
N GLN A 20 -10.81 0.30 6.79
CA GLN A 20 -9.63 -0.13 7.56
C GLN A 20 -9.87 -1.47 8.26
N ALA A 21 -11.10 -1.71 8.73
CA ALA A 21 -11.49 -2.97 9.34
C ALA A 21 -11.44 -4.13 8.32
N LYS A 22 -11.85 -3.89 7.06
CA LYS A 22 -11.78 -4.93 6.03
C LYS A 22 -10.36 -5.31 5.65
N VAL A 23 -9.45 -4.33 5.57
CA VAL A 23 -8.01 -4.59 5.39
C VAL A 23 -7.47 -5.42 6.55
N ALA A 24 -7.83 -5.05 7.79
CA ALA A 24 -7.39 -5.77 8.99
C ALA A 24 -7.84 -7.23 8.99
N GLU A 25 -9.12 -7.47 8.69
CA GLU A 25 -9.71 -8.81 8.55
C GLU A 25 -8.99 -9.62 7.48
N ALA A 26 -8.84 -9.07 6.27
CA ALA A 26 -8.24 -9.78 5.14
C ALA A 26 -6.76 -10.12 5.37
N ALA A 27 -6.02 -9.25 6.07
CA ALA A 27 -4.61 -9.46 6.38
C ALA A 27 -4.37 -10.19 7.71
N GLY A 28 -5.41 -10.58 8.45
CA GLY A 28 -5.26 -11.27 9.74
C GLY A 28 -4.55 -10.44 10.81
N VAL A 29 -4.77 -9.12 10.83
CA VAL A 29 -4.16 -8.19 11.80
C VAL A 29 -5.23 -7.39 12.55
N SER A 30 -4.84 -6.73 13.64
CA SER A 30 -5.80 -5.91 14.40
C SER A 30 -6.18 -4.61 13.68
N VAL A 31 -7.42 -4.15 13.83
CA VAL A 31 -7.86 -2.84 13.31
C VAL A 31 -7.02 -1.68 13.86
N PRO A 32 -6.63 -1.64 15.15
CA PRO A 32 -5.70 -0.63 15.66
C PRO A 32 -4.34 -0.62 14.94
N THR A 33 -3.84 -1.79 14.51
CA THR A 33 -2.63 -1.87 13.68
C THR A 33 -2.81 -1.09 12.39
N ILE A 34 -3.88 -1.36 11.62
CA ILE A 34 -4.14 -0.64 10.36
C ILE A 34 -4.31 0.85 10.59
N LYS A 35 -5.08 1.24 11.61
CA LYS A 35 -5.29 2.65 11.95
C LYS A 35 -3.97 3.36 12.26
N ARG A 36 -3.08 2.73 13.05
CA ARG A 36 -1.75 3.26 13.35
C ARG A 36 -0.91 3.42 12.08
N LEU A 37 -0.96 2.45 11.17
CA LEU A 37 -0.20 2.51 9.91
C LEU A 37 -0.70 3.63 9.01
N GLU A 38 -2.01 3.71 8.76
CA GLU A 38 -2.58 4.71 7.86
C GLU A 38 -2.54 6.15 8.40
N ASN A 39 -2.37 6.32 9.70
CA ASN A 39 -2.11 7.64 10.32
C ASN A 39 -0.65 8.10 10.13
N GLY A 40 0.25 7.19 9.74
CA GLY A 40 1.64 7.52 9.40
C GLY A 40 1.82 8.01 7.97
N SER A 41 3.07 8.09 7.53
CA SER A 41 3.45 8.46 6.17
C SER A 41 4.78 7.83 5.78
N GLY A 42 5.01 7.63 4.48
CA GLY A 42 6.26 7.08 3.98
C GLY A 42 6.37 5.57 4.20
N ASN A 43 7.57 5.06 4.46
CA ASN A 43 7.82 3.63 4.53
C ASN A 43 7.02 2.95 5.66
N LEU A 44 6.47 1.77 5.37
CA LEU A 44 5.77 0.93 6.33
C LEU A 44 6.76 0.30 7.32
N ALA A 45 6.91 0.93 8.48
CA ALA A 45 7.68 0.39 9.60
C ALA A 45 6.84 -0.62 10.41
N VAL A 46 6.80 -1.86 9.93
CA VAL A 46 6.09 -2.99 10.58
C VAL A 46 6.95 -4.25 10.60
N ARG A 47 6.50 -5.25 11.38
CA ARG A 47 7.06 -6.60 11.30
C ARG A 47 6.89 -7.14 9.88
N PHE A 48 7.90 -7.86 9.41
CA PHE A 48 7.92 -8.46 8.07
C PHE A 48 6.68 -9.33 7.80
N GLU A 49 6.26 -10.12 8.78
CA GLU A 49 5.03 -10.94 8.70
C GLU A 49 3.78 -10.10 8.45
N THR A 50 3.61 -8.99 9.17
CA THR A 50 2.49 -8.06 8.96
C THR A 50 2.52 -7.46 7.56
N LEU A 51 3.71 -7.09 7.06
CA LEU A 51 3.87 -6.56 5.71
C LEU A 51 3.44 -7.58 4.65
N ASN A 52 3.93 -8.82 4.78
CA ASN A 52 3.60 -9.90 3.85
C ASN A 52 2.11 -10.23 3.85
N ASN A 53 1.47 -10.27 5.03
CA ASN A 53 0.04 -10.56 5.11
C ASN A 53 -0.78 -9.43 4.45
N LEU A 54 -0.39 -8.17 4.64
CA LEU A 54 -1.04 -7.04 3.97
C LEU A 54 -0.88 -7.10 2.46
N GLU A 55 0.34 -7.35 1.98
CA GLU A 55 0.63 -7.47 0.56
C GLU A 55 -0.14 -8.64 -0.07
N ALA A 56 -0.12 -9.81 0.55
CA ALA A 56 -0.84 -11.00 0.08
C ALA A 56 -2.36 -10.76 0.04
N ALA A 57 -2.93 -10.16 1.10
CA ALA A 57 -4.37 -9.90 1.17
C ALA A 57 -4.84 -8.94 0.07
N LEU A 58 -4.07 -7.89 -0.22
CA LEU A 58 -4.42 -6.89 -1.24
C LEU A 58 -4.21 -7.44 -2.65
N THR A 59 -3.09 -8.13 -2.90
CA THR A 59 -2.79 -8.72 -4.22
C THR A 59 -3.76 -9.85 -4.59
N ALA A 60 -4.23 -10.63 -3.62
CA ALA A 60 -5.28 -11.64 -3.82
C ALA A 60 -6.62 -11.05 -4.31
N GLN A 61 -6.82 -9.73 -4.19
CA GLN A 61 -8.01 -9.02 -4.66
C GLN A 61 -7.76 -8.21 -5.95
N GLY A 62 -6.62 -8.44 -6.60
CA GLY A 62 -6.29 -7.82 -7.89
C GLY A 62 -5.48 -6.52 -7.79
N ILE A 63 -5.00 -6.14 -6.61
CA ILE A 63 -4.04 -5.03 -6.50
C ILE A 63 -2.68 -5.45 -7.07
N GLN A 64 -2.14 -4.62 -7.96
CA GLN A 64 -0.78 -4.72 -8.44
C GLN A 64 0.04 -3.56 -7.86
N PHE A 65 1.06 -3.86 -7.06
CA PHE A 65 2.04 -2.86 -6.63
C PHE A 65 3.11 -2.67 -7.71
N LEU A 66 3.37 -1.42 -8.06
CA LEU A 66 4.30 -1.03 -9.12
C LEU A 66 5.52 -0.31 -8.52
N ASP A 67 6.69 -0.62 -9.05
CA ASP A 67 7.92 0.14 -8.89
C ASP A 67 8.20 1.00 -10.15
N ASN A 68 9.24 1.82 -10.09
CA ASN A 68 9.63 2.69 -11.20
C ASN A 68 9.98 1.87 -12.46
N GLY A 69 9.27 2.16 -13.55
CA GLY A 69 9.47 1.48 -14.84
C GLY A 69 8.48 0.34 -15.10
N ASP A 70 7.67 -0.05 -14.11
CA ASP A 70 6.66 -1.08 -14.30
C ASP A 70 5.48 -0.59 -15.16
N THR A 71 4.86 -1.54 -15.85
CA THR A 71 3.62 -1.32 -16.60
C THR A 71 2.43 -1.88 -15.83
N ALA A 72 1.41 -1.06 -15.64
CA ALA A 72 0.16 -1.48 -15.03
C ALA A 72 -0.62 -2.42 -15.97
N ASN A 73 -1.14 -3.53 -15.45
CA ASN A 73 -1.97 -4.46 -16.22
C ASN A 73 -3.44 -4.01 -16.34
N GLY A 74 -3.85 -3.00 -15.56
CA GLY A 74 -5.21 -2.48 -15.51
C GLY A 74 -5.23 -0.97 -15.26
N PRO A 75 -6.43 -0.36 -15.22
CA PRO A 75 -6.58 1.06 -14.95
C PRO A 75 -6.11 1.39 -13.53
N GLY A 76 -5.50 2.57 -13.37
CA GLY A 76 -5.01 3.01 -12.07
C GLY A 76 -4.39 4.40 -12.12
N VAL A 77 -3.83 4.82 -10.98
CA VAL A 77 -3.11 6.09 -10.85
C VAL A 77 -1.70 5.82 -10.36
N ALA A 78 -0.71 6.47 -10.98
CA ALA A 78 0.67 6.47 -10.52
C ALA A 78 1.10 7.91 -10.23
N LEU A 79 1.85 8.10 -9.16
CA LEU A 79 2.49 9.38 -8.90
C LEU A 79 3.63 9.56 -9.91
N ARG A 80 3.71 10.74 -10.54
CA ARG A 80 4.92 11.08 -11.29
C ARG A 80 6.09 11.13 -10.30
N PRO A 81 7.28 10.64 -10.68
CA PRO A 81 8.49 10.88 -9.91
C PRO A 81 8.60 12.39 -9.67
N LEU A 82 8.65 12.80 -8.41
CA LEU A 82 9.05 14.16 -8.10
C LEU A 82 10.48 14.29 -8.65
N HIS A 83 10.68 15.19 -9.61
CA HIS A 83 12.03 15.56 -10.03
C HIS A 83 12.82 15.88 -8.75
N PRO A 84 14.05 15.38 -8.56
CA PRO A 84 14.88 15.92 -7.49
C PRO A 84 14.91 17.43 -7.69
N ALA A 85 14.55 18.18 -6.64
CA ALA A 85 14.60 19.64 -6.70
C ALA A 85 15.94 20.03 -7.33
N LYS A 86 15.88 20.89 -8.35
CA LYS A 86 17.09 21.39 -9.03
C LYS A 86 18.07 21.82 -7.94
N PRO A 87 19.30 21.28 -7.86
CA PRO A 87 20.26 21.80 -6.91
C PRO A 87 20.42 23.29 -7.23
N VAL A 88 20.23 24.11 -6.19
CA VAL A 88 20.46 25.56 -6.23
C VAL A 88 21.89 25.88 -6.65
#